data_AF-A0A416P1S6-F1
#
_entry.id   AF-A0A416P1S6-F1
#
_cell.length_a   1.000
_cell.length_b   1.000
_cell.length_c   1.000
_cell.angle_alpha   90.00
_cell.angle_beta   90.00
_cell.angle_gamma   90.00
#
_symmetry.space_group_name_H-M   'P 1'
#
loop_
_entity.id
_entity.type
_entity.pdbx_description
1 polymer ?
#
loop_
_entity_poly.entity_id
_entity_poly.type
_entity_poly.pdbx_seq_one_letter_code
_entity_poly.pdbx_strand_id
1 'polypeptide(L)'
;MGEIEQLVRRAKKRDPDAFTELMQLHEKDMYRTASAILAQDADIADAIQETILTCWEKIDTLQKNRYFKTWMVRILINKCKDILRSGRRVVCVEEFPEREAKNTVETEANLEWKETLRGLDEKYRLIVVLFYAEGLRTAEIGKLLQLPDSTVRTRLARGREQLAKYYVETEEGGGRK
;
A
#
# COMPACT_ATOMS: atom_id res chain seq x y z
N MET A 1 21.84 -2.55 -15.18
CA MET A 1 21.31 -1.72 -14.08
C MET A 1 19.88 -1.41 -14.41
N GLY A 2 18.92 -1.85 -13.59
CA GLY A 2 17.49 -1.68 -13.90
C GLY A 2 17.09 -0.21 -13.98
N GLU A 3 16.06 0.08 -14.78
CA GLU A 3 15.49 1.41 -14.99
C GLU A 3 15.19 2.13 -13.67
N ILE A 4 14.52 1.46 -12.72
CA ILE A 4 14.24 1.97 -11.38
C ILE A 4 15.52 2.38 -10.63
N GLU A 5 16.59 1.59 -10.71
CA GLU A 5 17.85 1.92 -10.03
C GLU A 5 18.50 3.19 -10.60
N GLN A 6 18.29 3.46 -11.89
CA GLN A 6 18.79 4.68 -12.55
C GLN A 6 17.99 5.90 -12.10
N LEU A 7 16.65 5.79 -12.06
CA LEU A 7 15.78 6.85 -11.54
C LEU A 7 16.14 7.19 -10.08
N VAL A 8 16.35 6.18 -9.23
CA VAL A 8 16.80 6.39 -7.84
C VAL A 8 18.15 7.13 -7.78
N ARG A 9 19.11 6.83 -8.66
CA ARG A 9 20.41 7.54 -8.68
C ARG A 9 20.25 9.01 -9.05
N ARG A 10 19.41 9.30 -10.03
CA ARG A 10 19.13 10.67 -10.48
C ARG A 10 18.36 11.43 -9.41
N ALA A 11 17.33 10.83 -8.83
CA ALA A 11 16.56 11.43 -7.74
C ALA A 11 17.44 11.76 -6.51
N LYS A 12 18.41 10.91 -6.15
CA LYS A 12 19.43 11.24 -5.12
C LYS A 12 20.29 12.46 -5.46
N LYS A 13 20.46 12.78 -6.74
CA LYS A 13 21.13 14.00 -7.19
C LYS A 13 20.18 15.21 -7.27
N ARG A 14 19.00 15.13 -6.64
CA ARG A 14 17.96 16.17 -6.62
C ARG A 14 17.41 16.49 -8.01
N ASP A 15 17.36 15.50 -8.89
CA ASP A 15 16.64 15.56 -10.17
C ASP A 15 15.13 15.38 -9.89
N PRO A 16 14.30 16.44 -10.02
CA PRO A 16 12.88 16.37 -9.70
C PRO A 16 12.10 15.50 -10.71
N ASP A 17 12.49 15.52 -11.99
CA ASP A 17 11.80 14.75 -13.03
C ASP A 17 12.00 13.25 -12.80
N ALA A 18 13.23 12.84 -12.50
CA ALA A 18 13.52 11.46 -12.16
C ALA A 18 12.79 10.98 -10.91
N PHE A 19 12.60 11.86 -9.93
CA PHE A 19 11.85 11.53 -8.73
C PHE A 19 10.35 11.42 -8.99
N THR A 20 9.77 12.36 -9.75
CA THR A 20 8.36 12.31 -10.15
C THR A 20 8.07 11.03 -10.92
N GLU A 21 8.88 10.69 -11.91
CA GLU A 21 8.75 9.44 -12.67
C GLU A 21 8.85 8.21 -11.75
N LEU A 22 9.81 8.20 -10.82
CA LEU A 22 9.95 7.14 -9.83
C LEU A 22 8.72 6.99 -8.93
N MET A 23 8.08 8.09 -8.52
CA MET A 23 6.87 8.04 -7.69
C MET A 23 5.67 7.55 -8.48
N GLN A 24 5.49 8.02 -9.72
CA GLN A 24 4.41 7.60 -10.61
C GLN A 24 4.47 6.09 -10.89
N LEU A 25 5.67 5.53 -11.10
CA LEU A 25 5.85 4.08 -11.27
C LEU A 25 5.37 3.26 -10.06
N HIS A 26 5.32 3.88 -8.87
CA HIS A 26 4.97 3.23 -7.62
C HIS A 26 3.63 3.70 -7.03
N GLU A 27 2.91 4.59 -7.70
CA GLU A 27 1.65 5.16 -7.20
C GLU A 27 0.62 4.07 -6.89
N LYS A 28 0.42 3.14 -7.83
CA LYS A 28 -0.50 2.01 -7.66
C LYS A 28 -0.08 1.04 -6.55
N ASP A 29 1.23 0.80 -6.40
CA ASP A 29 1.78 -0.01 -5.31
C ASP A 29 1.47 0.64 -3.95
N MET A 30 1.70 1.95 -3.85
CA MET A 30 1.41 2.71 -2.63
C MET A 30 -0.08 2.69 -2.32
N TYR A 31 -0.96 2.94 -3.30
CA TYR A 31 -2.40 2.87 -3.08
C TYR A 31 -2.85 1.50 -2.57
N ARG A 32 -2.42 0.42 -3.23
CA ARG A 32 -2.79 -0.95 -2.85
C ARG A 32 -2.34 -1.30 -1.44
N THR A 33 -1.12 -0.91 -1.08
CA THR A 33 -0.58 -1.13 0.26
C THR A 33 -1.33 -0.31 1.31
N ALA A 34 -1.57 0.97 1.06
CA ALA A 34 -2.26 1.86 1.99
C ALA A 34 -3.72 1.45 2.19
N SER A 35 -4.42 1.05 1.13
CA SER A 35 -5.81 0.58 1.18
C SER A 35 -5.97 -0.75 1.94
N ALA A 36 -4.88 -1.47 2.17
CA ALA A 36 -4.88 -2.64 3.05
C ALA A 36 -4.90 -2.28 4.54
N ILE A 37 -4.62 -1.03 4.89
CA ILE A 37 -4.46 -0.54 6.27
C ILE A 37 -5.52 0.52 6.60
N LEU A 38 -5.79 1.43 5.66
CA LEU A 38 -6.70 2.56 5.82
C LEU A 38 -7.99 2.33 5.04
N ALA A 39 -9.12 2.81 5.58
CA ALA A 39 -10.43 2.63 4.97
C ALA A 39 -10.80 3.79 4.02
N GLN A 40 -10.57 5.03 4.46
CA GLN A 40 -10.97 6.23 3.74
C GLN A 40 -9.96 6.58 2.64
N ASP A 41 -10.44 7.01 1.48
CA ASP A 41 -9.58 7.44 0.37
C ASP A 41 -8.78 8.71 0.69
N ALA A 42 -9.35 9.63 1.48
CA ALA A 42 -8.65 10.81 1.98
C ALA A 42 -7.41 10.42 2.81
N ASP A 43 -7.58 9.54 3.81
CA ASP A 43 -6.47 9.04 4.63
C ASP A 43 -5.41 8.32 3.79
N ILE A 44 -5.84 7.57 2.77
CA ILE A 44 -4.92 6.88 1.84
C ILE A 44 -4.10 7.92 1.05
N ALA A 45 -4.77 8.92 0.46
CA ALA A 45 -4.12 9.97 -0.29
C ALA A 45 -3.12 10.76 0.58
N ASP A 46 -3.48 11.07 1.82
CA ASP A 46 -2.60 11.75 2.77
C ASP A 46 -1.37 10.89 3.11
N ALA A 47 -1.56 9.60 3.40
CA ALA A 47 -0.46 8.68 3.65
C ALA A 47 0.52 8.60 2.48
N ILE A 48 0.00 8.57 1.24
CA ILE A 48 0.80 8.54 0.01
C ILE A 48 1.58 9.85 -0.15
N GLN A 49 0.93 11.00 -0.01
CA GLN A 49 1.56 12.31 -0.14
C GLN A 49 2.68 12.51 0.88
N GLU A 50 2.42 12.18 2.15
CA GLU A 50 3.46 12.24 3.19
C GLU A 50 4.61 11.26 2.93
N THR A 51 4.31 10.10 2.33
CA THR A 51 5.33 9.11 1.94
C THR A 51 6.21 9.65 0.82
N ILE A 52 5.62 10.25 -0.22
CA ILE A 52 6.33 10.88 -1.32
C ILE A 52 7.26 11.98 -0.79
N LEU A 53 6.74 12.87 0.07
CA LEU A 53 7.55 13.93 0.70
C LEU A 53 8.72 13.34 1.51
N THR A 54 8.44 12.35 2.36
CA THR A 54 9.47 11.67 3.15
C THR A 54 10.52 10.99 2.26
N CYS A 55 10.08 10.40 1.14
CA CYS A 55 10.98 9.80 0.16
C CYS A 55 11.91 10.86 -0.44
N TRP A 56 11.39 12.00 -0.88
CA TRP A 56 12.22 13.10 -1.42
C TRP A 56 13.25 13.60 -0.40
N GLU A 57 12.83 13.83 0.84
CA GLU A 57 13.72 14.31 1.91
C GLU A 57 14.84 13.31 2.22
N LYS A 58 14.50 12.03 2.29
CA LYS A 58 15.36 10.98 2.85
C LYS A 58 15.95 10.04 1.81
N ILE A 59 15.77 10.28 0.51
CA ILE A 59 16.23 9.36 -0.55
C ILE A 59 17.74 9.06 -0.45
N ASP A 60 18.53 10.03 0.05
CA ASP A 60 19.98 9.89 0.26
C ASP A 60 20.33 8.87 1.36
N THR A 61 19.40 8.59 2.28
CA THR A 61 19.59 7.60 3.35
C THR A 61 19.47 6.15 2.86
N LEU A 62 18.89 5.95 1.66
CA LEU A 62 18.73 4.63 1.07
C LEU A 62 20.10 4.03 0.73
N GLN A 63 20.46 2.93 1.40
CA GLN A 63 21.79 2.32 1.24
C GLN A 63 21.99 1.62 -0.11
N LYS A 64 20.97 0.92 -0.61
CA LYS A 64 21.05 0.16 -1.87
C LYS A 64 19.82 0.46 -2.72
N ASN A 65 20.05 1.00 -3.91
CA ASN A 65 18.97 1.48 -4.79
C ASN A 65 17.97 0.39 -5.18
N ARG A 66 18.43 -0.86 -5.33
CA ARG A 66 17.56 -2.01 -5.62
C ARG A 66 16.48 -2.29 -4.56
N TYR A 67 16.62 -1.74 -3.35
CA TYR A 67 15.65 -1.89 -2.26
C TYR A 67 14.72 -0.67 -2.10
N PHE A 68 14.68 0.22 -3.10
CA PHE A 68 13.84 1.41 -3.06
C PHE A 68 12.36 1.07 -2.74
N LYS A 69 11.77 0.13 -3.48
CA LYS A 69 10.36 -0.28 -3.28
C LYS A 69 10.09 -0.70 -1.83
N THR A 70 10.87 -1.63 -1.27
CA THR A 70 10.68 -2.08 0.12
C THR A 70 10.92 -0.96 1.14
N TRP A 71 11.86 -0.05 0.88
CA TRP A 71 12.14 1.09 1.74
C TRP A 71 10.98 2.10 1.75
N MET A 72 10.44 2.43 0.58
CA MET A 72 9.26 3.28 0.41
C MET A 72 8.02 2.65 1.05
N VAL A 73 7.74 1.38 0.79
CA VAL A 73 6.63 0.63 1.43
C VAL A 73 6.74 0.65 2.96
N ARG A 74 7.96 0.59 3.52
CA ARG A 74 8.17 0.72 4.97
C ARG A 74 7.79 2.09 5.49
N ILE A 75 8.13 3.15 4.77
CA ILE A 75 7.73 4.53 5.13
C ILE A 75 6.21 4.62 5.11
N LEU A 76 5.57 4.16 4.03
CA LEU A 76 4.12 4.18 3.87
C LEU A 76 3.38 3.47 5.00
N ILE A 77 3.77 2.25 5.34
CA ILE A 77 3.15 1.49 6.44
C ILE A 77 3.23 2.26 7.76
N ASN A 78 4.34 2.97 8.01
CA ASN A 78 4.45 3.79 9.22
C ASN A 78 3.51 4.99 9.17
N LYS A 79 3.38 5.67 8.03
CA LYS A 79 2.42 6.78 7.84
C LYS A 79 0.98 6.33 8.06
N CYS A 80 0.58 5.20 7.48
CA CYS A 80 -0.76 4.64 7.74
C CYS A 80 -1.00 4.34 9.23
N LYS A 81 0.01 3.80 9.94
CA LYS A 81 -0.08 3.55 11.39
C LYS A 81 -0.17 4.84 12.21
N ASP A 82 0.50 5.90 11.76
CA ASP A 82 0.45 7.21 12.40
C ASP A 82 -0.95 7.81 12.30
N ILE A 83 -1.59 7.74 11.12
CA ILE A 83 -2.99 8.15 10.89
C ILE A 83 -3.96 7.36 11.77
N LEU A 84 -3.83 6.02 11.82
CA LEU A 84 -4.68 5.20 12.70
C LEU A 84 -4.49 5.55 14.19
N ARG A 85 -3.29 5.98 14.58
CA ARG A 85 -2.98 6.36 15.96
C ARG A 85 -3.48 7.77 16.31
N SER A 86 -3.48 8.71 15.37
CA SER A 86 -4.03 10.05 15.56
C SER A 86 -5.56 10.03 15.57
N GLY A 87 -6.20 9.25 14.69
CA GLY A 87 -7.66 9.06 14.68
C GLY A 87 -8.20 8.41 15.97
N ARG A 88 -7.42 7.55 16.63
CA ARG A 88 -7.77 7.04 17.97
C ARG A 88 -7.68 8.08 19.10
N ARG A 89 -7.00 9.21 18.86
CA ARG A 89 -6.78 10.27 19.86
C ARG A 89 -7.68 11.49 19.65
N VAL A 90 -8.30 11.64 18.48
CA VAL A 90 -9.14 12.78 18.12
C VAL A 90 -10.51 12.25 17.71
N VAL A 91 -11.53 12.50 18.53
CA VAL A 91 -12.94 12.43 18.12
C VAL A 91 -13.47 13.86 18.06
N CYS A 92 -14.10 14.16 16.91
CA CYS A 92 -14.70 15.43 16.46
C CYS A 92 -13.74 16.44 15.83
N VAL A 93 -13.97 16.80 14.54
CA VAL A 93 -14.66 18.03 14.09
C VAL A 93 -14.80 18.03 12.55
N GLU A 94 -16.01 18.38 12.10
CA GLU A 94 -16.50 18.89 10.79
C GLU A 94 -15.90 18.39 9.46
N GLU A 95 -16.73 17.70 8.68
CA GLU A 95 -16.50 17.35 7.26
C GLU A 95 -16.46 18.60 6.38
N PHE A 96 -15.30 18.85 5.76
CA PHE A 96 -15.20 19.73 4.60
C PHE A 96 -15.55 18.94 3.34
N PRO A 97 -16.38 19.46 2.43
CA PRO A 97 -16.67 18.78 1.17
C PRO A 97 -15.41 18.84 0.28
N GLU A 98 -14.76 17.70 0.13
CA GLU A 98 -13.57 17.55 -0.70
C GLU A 98 -13.95 17.52 -2.19
N ARG A 99 -13.23 18.27 -3.02
CA ARG A 99 -13.41 18.24 -4.48
C ARG A 99 -12.66 17.03 -5.03
N GLU A 100 -13.41 15.99 -5.41
CA GLU A 100 -12.88 14.83 -6.12
C GLU A 100 -12.21 15.25 -7.44
N ALA A 101 -10.91 14.98 -7.57
CA ALA A 101 -10.26 14.90 -8.87
C ALA A 101 -10.73 13.59 -9.53
N LYS A 102 -11.68 13.70 -10.46
CA LYS A 102 -12.30 12.55 -11.15
C LYS A 102 -11.39 11.98 -12.24
N ASN A 103 -10.68 10.89 -11.95
CA ASN A 103 -10.23 9.90 -12.93
C ASN A 103 -11.11 8.64 -12.79
N THR A 104 -12.21 8.56 -13.55
CA THR A 104 -13.25 7.53 -13.36
C THR A 104 -12.72 6.09 -13.46
N VAL A 105 -11.79 5.82 -14.38
CA VAL A 105 -11.20 4.48 -14.58
C VAL A 105 -10.33 4.05 -13.39
N GLU A 106 -9.61 5.00 -12.79
CA GLU A 106 -8.76 4.74 -11.63
C GLU A 106 -9.61 4.55 -10.37
N THR A 107 -10.71 5.31 -10.26
CA THR A 107 -11.74 5.10 -9.22
C THR A 107 -12.38 3.71 -9.31
N GLU A 108 -12.73 3.24 -10.51
CA GLU A 108 -13.30 1.90 -10.73
C GLU A 108 -12.33 0.78 -10.34
N ALA A 109 -11.08 0.84 -10.80
CA ALA A 109 -10.06 -0.15 -10.48
C ALA A 109 -9.72 -0.17 -8.97
N ASN A 110 -9.73 0.99 -8.33
CA ASN A 110 -9.52 1.12 -6.89
C ASN A 110 -10.69 0.56 -6.08
N LEU A 111 -11.91 0.73 -6.56
CA LEU A 111 -13.11 0.15 -5.96
C LEU A 111 -13.08 -1.38 -6.03
N GLU A 112 -12.83 -1.95 -7.21
CA GLU A 112 -12.71 -3.41 -7.41
C GLU A 112 -11.62 -4.01 -6.50
N TRP A 113 -10.49 -3.31 -6.39
CA TRP A 113 -9.42 -3.69 -5.48
C TRP A 113 -9.87 -3.69 -4.02
N LYS A 114 -10.53 -2.61 -3.56
CA LYS A 114 -11.04 -2.53 -2.18
C LYS A 114 -12.10 -3.59 -1.88
N GLU A 115 -12.96 -3.92 -2.84
CA GLU A 115 -13.94 -4.98 -2.71
C GLU A 115 -13.29 -6.35 -2.52
N THR A 116 -12.25 -6.64 -3.30
CA THR A 116 -11.45 -7.87 -3.14
C THR A 116 -10.88 -8.00 -1.72
N LEU A 117 -10.52 -6.88 -1.08
CA LEU A 117 -9.98 -6.86 0.27
C LEU A 117 -11.04 -7.00 1.38
N ARG A 118 -12.34 -6.88 1.08
CA ARG A 118 -13.42 -7.03 2.08
C ARG A 118 -13.54 -8.44 2.61
N GLY A 119 -13.21 -9.44 1.80
CA GLY A 119 -13.17 -10.84 2.21
C GLY A 119 -12.04 -11.20 3.18
N LEU A 120 -11.18 -10.24 3.55
CA LEU A 120 -10.00 -10.46 4.39
C LEU A 120 -10.08 -9.70 5.71
N ASP A 121 -9.82 -10.41 6.80
CA ASP A 121 -9.53 -9.78 8.09
C ASP A 121 -8.27 -8.90 7.97
N GLU A 122 -8.27 -7.77 8.69
CA GLU A 122 -7.18 -6.78 8.71
C GLU A 122 -5.79 -7.40 8.95
N LYS A 123 -5.72 -8.38 9.88
CA LYS A 123 -4.48 -9.12 10.22
C LYS A 123 -3.86 -9.93 9.06
N TYR A 124 -4.66 -10.29 8.05
CA TYR A 124 -4.21 -11.06 6.88
C TYR A 124 -4.10 -10.18 5.64
N ARG A 125 -4.95 -9.17 5.52
CA ARG A 125 -5.04 -8.25 4.38
C ARG A 125 -3.68 -7.68 3.98
N LEU A 126 -2.96 -7.06 4.90
CA LEU A 126 -1.65 -6.47 4.62
C LEU A 126 -0.63 -7.51 4.12
N ILE A 127 -0.63 -8.72 4.68
CA ILE A 127 0.32 -9.78 4.27
C ILE A 127 0.00 -10.29 2.86
N VAL A 128 -1.28 -10.43 2.53
CA VAL A 128 -1.73 -10.83 1.18
C VAL A 128 -1.31 -9.76 0.16
N VAL A 129 -1.54 -8.49 0.46
CA VAL A 129 -1.16 -7.37 -0.42
C VAL A 129 0.35 -7.29 -0.62
N LEU A 130 1.14 -7.33 0.47
CA LEU A 130 2.59 -7.30 0.37
C LEU A 130 3.16 -8.49 -0.42
N PHE A 131 2.50 -9.65 -0.39
CA PHE A 131 2.95 -10.83 -1.13
C PHE A 131 2.57 -10.74 -2.62
N TYR A 132 1.29 -10.49 -2.93
CA TYR A 132 0.79 -10.58 -4.30
C TYR A 132 0.85 -9.27 -5.09
N ALA A 133 0.59 -8.13 -4.45
CA ALA A 133 0.66 -6.84 -5.12
C ALA A 133 2.09 -6.28 -5.12
N GLU A 134 2.77 -6.34 -3.98
CA GLU A 134 4.13 -5.81 -3.87
C GLU A 134 5.22 -6.80 -4.34
N GLY A 135 4.88 -8.08 -4.49
CA GLY A 135 5.79 -9.14 -4.93
C GLY A 135 6.87 -9.51 -3.91
N LEU A 136 6.69 -9.16 -2.64
CA LEU A 136 7.69 -9.42 -1.59
C LEU A 136 7.65 -10.88 -1.15
N ARG A 137 8.84 -11.44 -0.90
CA ARG A 137 8.95 -12.78 -0.33
C ARG A 137 8.58 -12.75 1.15
N THR A 138 8.14 -13.89 1.70
CA THR A 138 7.72 -14.00 3.10
C THR A 138 8.79 -13.52 4.09
N ALA A 139 10.07 -13.80 3.79
CA ALA A 139 11.20 -13.34 4.59
C ALA A 139 11.38 -11.80 4.55
N GLU A 140 11.07 -11.15 3.43
CA GLU A 140 11.13 -9.69 3.29
C GLU A 140 9.98 -9.03 4.03
N ILE A 141 8.77 -9.60 3.91
CA ILE A 141 7.58 -9.19 4.67
C ILE A 141 7.85 -9.34 6.18
N GLY A 142 8.47 -10.44 6.62
CA GLY A 142 8.83 -10.66 8.02
C GLY A 142 9.76 -9.58 8.56
N LYS A 143 10.78 -9.20 7.80
CA LYS A 143 11.68 -8.08 8.16
C LYS A 143 10.96 -6.74 8.17
N LEU A 144 10.10 -6.50 7.19
CA LEU A 144 9.34 -5.27 7.04
C LEU A 144 8.35 -5.05 8.19
N LEU A 145 7.63 -6.10 8.58
CA LEU A 145 6.59 -6.07 9.62
C LEU A 145 7.10 -6.46 11.01
N GLN A 146 8.37 -6.84 11.15
CA GLN A 146 8.96 -7.39 12.38
C GLN A 146 8.22 -8.63 12.90
N LEU A 147 7.94 -9.57 12.00
CA LEU A 147 7.26 -10.83 12.28
C LEU A 147 8.18 -12.02 11.95
N PRO A 148 8.08 -13.15 12.68
CA PRO A 148 8.70 -14.39 12.26
C PRO A 148 8.21 -14.81 10.87
N ASP A 149 9.11 -15.32 10.03
CA ASP A 149 8.78 -15.79 8.68
C ASP A 149 7.73 -16.93 8.71
N SER A 150 7.74 -17.76 9.75
CA SER A 150 6.69 -18.75 10.02
C SER A 150 5.32 -18.10 10.23
N THR A 151 5.24 -17.01 11.00
CA THR A 151 4.01 -16.25 11.22
C THR A 151 3.50 -15.63 9.93
N VAL A 152 4.39 -15.11 9.08
CA VAL A 152 4.01 -14.57 7.76
C VAL A 152 3.41 -15.67 6.89
N ARG A 153 4.05 -16.85 6.80
CA ARG A 153 3.52 -17.99 6.04
C ARG A 153 2.14 -18.43 6.54
N THR A 154 1.97 -18.58 7.85
CA THR A 154 0.69 -18.98 8.45
C THR A 154 -0.41 -17.95 8.17
N ARG A 155 -0.12 -16.66 8.32
CA ARG A 155 -1.08 -15.59 8.03
C ARG A 155 -1.42 -15.51 6.54
N LEU A 156 -0.45 -15.74 5.65
CA LEU A 156 -0.68 -15.80 4.21
C LEU A 156 -1.59 -16.99 3.83
N ALA A 157 -1.37 -18.17 4.42
CA ALA A 157 -2.24 -19.32 4.22
C ALA A 157 -3.68 -19.06 4.67
N ARG A 158 -3.87 -18.46 5.85
CA ARG A 158 -5.21 -18.06 6.34
C ARG A 158 -5.88 -17.00 5.47
N GLY A 159 -5.11 -16.03 4.98
CA GLY A 159 -5.63 -15.04 4.02
C GLY A 159 -6.12 -15.70 2.73
N ARG A 160 -5.39 -16.69 2.20
CA ARG A 160 -5.82 -17.45 1.01
C ARG A 160 -7.11 -18.23 1.27
N GLU A 161 -7.25 -18.86 2.43
CA GLU A 161 -8.48 -19.56 2.82
C GLU A 161 -9.68 -18.60 2.88
N GLN A 162 -9.50 -17.39 3.42
CA GLN A 162 -10.56 -16.38 3.50
C GLN A 162 -10.98 -15.86 2.12
N LEU A 163 -10.02 -15.54 1.26
CA LEU A 163 -10.32 -15.16 -0.12
C LEU A 163 -11.07 -16.28 -0.86
N ALA A 164 -10.62 -17.53 -0.74
CA ALA A 164 -11.28 -18.66 -1.38
C ALA A 164 -12.75 -18.79 -0.95
N LYS A 165 -13.05 -18.65 0.35
CA LYS A 165 -14.43 -18.66 0.85
C LYS A 165 -15.26 -17.51 0.30
N TYR A 166 -14.71 -16.30 0.30
CA TYR A 166 -15.39 -15.11 -0.21
C TYR A 166 -15.77 -15.27 -1.69
N TYR A 167 -14.88 -15.82 -2.52
CA TYR A 167 -15.18 -16.09 -3.93
C TYR A 167 -16.25 -17.18 -4.12
N VAL A 168 -16.21 -18.27 -3.33
CA VAL A 168 -17.25 -19.32 -3.40
C VAL A 168 -18.62 -18.78 -2.99
N GLU A 169 -18.70 -18.00 -1.91
CA GLU A 169 -19.96 -17.40 -1.43
C GLU A 169 -20.53 -16.36 -2.42
N THR A 170 -19.67 -15.61 -3.10
CA THR A 170 -20.09 -14.63 -4.12
C THR A 170 -20.49 -15.29 -5.44
N GLU A 171 -19.94 -16.47 -5.79
CA GLU A 171 -20.38 -17.27 -6.94
C GLU A 171 -21.67 -18.06 -6.66
N GLU A 172 -21.86 -18.62 -5.46
CA GLU A 172 -23.07 -19.36 -5.09
C GLU A 172 -24.27 -18.45 -4.77
N GLY A 173 -24.02 -17.22 -4.27
CA GLY A 173 -25.06 -16.21 -4.00
C GLY A 173 -25.41 -15.31 -5.20
N GLY A 174 -24.69 -15.44 -6.32
CA GLY A 174 -24.68 -14.46 -7.40
C GLY A 174 -24.78 -15.09 -8.78
N GLY A 175 -25.91 -15.71 -9.08
CA GLY A 175 -26.36 -15.80 -10.47
C GLY A 175 -26.46 -14.39 -11.03
N ARG A 176 -25.43 -13.96 -11.76
CA ARG A 176 -25.39 -12.68 -12.48
C ARG A 176 -26.67 -12.55 -13.32
N LYS A 177 -27.55 -11.65 -12.90
CA LYS A 177 -28.53 -10.97 -13.75
C LYS A 177 -28.12 -9.52 -13.84
#